data_AF-M3G9X3-F1
#
_entry.id   AF-M3G9X3-F1
#
_cell.length_a   1.000
_cell.length_b   1.000
_cell.length_c   1.000
_cell.angle_alpha   90.00
_cell.angle_beta   90.00
_cell.angle_gamma   90.00
#
_symmetry.space_group_name_H-M   'P 1'
#
loop_
_entity.id
_entity.type
_entity.pdbx_description
1 polymer ?
#
loop_
_entity_poly.entity_id
_entity_poly.type
_entity_poly.pdbx_seq_one_letter_code
_entity_poly.pdbx_strand_id
1 'polypeptide(L)'
;MQIKNNQNEKDTFLILRAVYRNEAVAGICIAIHGSSATYLIGWNGELGRKLRANHFLLWNSIIQLKQMGYLSFDLGGIDQEKTPGIAEFKLGMNGDKYDLSGEFWKL
;
A
#
# COMPACT_ATOMS: atom_id res chain seq x y z
N MET A 1 -6.72 -15.33 -5.89
CA MET A 1 -6.33 -14.82 -4.56
C MET A 1 -7.57 -14.27 -3.90
N GLN A 2 -7.67 -14.33 -2.57
CA GLN A 2 -8.76 -13.73 -1.79
C GLN A 2 -8.17 -12.71 -0.82
N ILE A 3 -8.95 -11.69 -0.46
CA ILE A 3 -8.58 -10.69 0.55
C ILE A 3 -9.29 -11.02 1.85
N LYS A 4 -8.56 -10.98 2.96
CA LYS A 4 -9.14 -10.97 4.30
C LYS A 4 -8.84 -9.63 4.96
N ASN A 5 -9.89 -9.02 5.51
CA ASN A 5 -9.83 -7.79 6.30
C ASN A 5 -10.08 -8.15 7.76
N ASN A 6 -9.34 -7.54 8.69
CA ASN A 6 -9.76 -7.42 10.08
C ASN A 6 -10.11 -5.95 10.29
N GLN A 7 -11.37 -5.65 10.63
CA GLN A 7 -11.80 -4.28 10.90
C GLN A 7 -12.56 -4.22 12.23
N ASN A 8 -12.18 -3.26 13.07
CA ASN A 8 -12.99 -2.71 14.16
C ASN A 8 -13.35 -1.24 13.84
N GLU A 9 -14.46 -0.74 14.38
CA GLU A 9 -15.13 0.53 14.04
C GLU A 9 -14.31 1.84 14.29
N LYS A 10 -13.04 1.74 14.73
CA LYS A 10 -12.16 2.89 15.03
C LYS A 10 -10.74 2.73 14.48
N ASP A 11 -10.52 1.89 13.48
CA ASP A 11 -9.15 1.51 13.13
C ASP A 11 -8.40 2.60 12.33
N THR A 12 -7.34 3.12 12.95
CA THR A 12 -6.26 3.90 12.34
C THR A 12 -5.52 3.14 11.24
N PHE A 13 -5.78 1.84 11.08
CA PHE A 13 -5.09 0.98 10.13
C PHE A 13 -6.04 0.08 9.34
N LEU A 14 -5.85 0.05 8.02
CA LEU A 14 -6.43 -0.94 7.12
C LEU A 14 -5.38 -2.02 6.83
N ILE A 15 -5.64 -3.24 7.32
CA ILE A 15 -4.77 -4.40 7.09
C ILE A 15 -5.43 -5.33 6.08
N LEU A 16 -4.75 -5.57 4.95
CA LEU A 16 -5.20 -6.50 3.91
C LEU A 16 -4.20 -7.64 3.76
N ARG A 17 -4.72 -8.87 3.64
CA ARG A 17 -3.91 -10.07 3.40
C ARG A 17 -4.38 -10.81 2.16
N ALA A 18 -3.45 -11.14 1.27
CA ALA A 18 -3.71 -11.99 0.11
C ALA A 18 -3.53 -13.45 0.50
N VAL A 19 -4.58 -14.24 0.28
CA VAL A 19 -4.57 -15.68 0.52
C VAL A 19 -4.71 -16.43 -0.81
N TYR A 20 -3.85 -17.42 -1.04
CA TYR A 20 -3.92 -18.33 -2.17
C TYR A 20 -3.89 -19.77 -1.67
N ARG A 21 -4.89 -20.58 -2.04
CA ARG A 21 -5.04 -21.99 -1.60
C ARG A 21 -4.87 -22.16 -0.07
N ASN A 22 -5.50 -21.27 0.69
CA ASN A 22 -5.46 -21.22 2.16
C ASN A 22 -4.11 -20.83 2.80
N GLU A 23 -3.13 -20.40 2.01
CA GLU A 23 -1.85 -19.86 2.48
C GLU A 23 -1.80 -18.34 2.32
N ALA A 24 -1.29 -17.64 3.34
CA ALA A 24 -1.04 -16.21 3.25
C ALA A 24 0.22 -15.95 2.41
N VAL A 25 0.07 -15.28 1.26
CA VAL A 25 1.18 -15.07 0.31
C VAL A 25 1.69 -13.64 0.29
N ALA A 26 0.89 -12.68 0.74
CA ALA A 26 1.27 -11.29 0.91
C ALA A 26 0.38 -10.58 1.92
N GLY A 27 0.84 -9.45 2.45
CA GLY A 27 0.08 -8.61 3.36
C GLY A 27 0.55 -7.16 3.31
N ILE A 28 -0.38 -6.23 3.53
CA ILE A 28 -0.10 -4.80 3.60
C ILE A 28 -0.79 -4.16 4.80
N CYS A 29 -0.20 -3.10 5.31
CA CYS A 29 -0.76 -2.23 6.33
C CYS A 29 -0.82 -0.80 5.79
N ILE A 30 -2.00 -0.21 5.86
CA ILE A 30 -2.27 1.14 5.40
C ILE A 30 -2.69 1.97 6.61
N ALA A 31 -1.96 3.04 6.89
CA ALA A 31 -2.35 4.01 7.92
C ALA A 31 -3.45 4.91 7.35
N ILE A 32 -4.55 5.04 8.08
CA ILE A 32 -5.66 5.94 7.76
C ILE A 32 -5.49 7.21 8.59
N HIS A 33 -5.58 8.38 7.95
CA HIS A 33 -5.42 9.67 8.62
C HIS A 33 -6.13 10.80 7.87
N GLY A 34 -6.85 11.67 8.60
CA GLY A 34 -7.61 12.77 7.99
C GLY A 34 -8.49 12.28 6.83
N SER A 35 -8.33 12.88 5.65
CA SER A 35 -8.99 12.47 4.40
C SER A 35 -8.12 11.62 3.48
N SER A 36 -7.02 11.07 3.99
CA SER A 36 -6.00 10.35 3.24
C SER A 36 -5.68 8.99 3.88
N ALA A 37 -4.90 8.20 3.16
CA ALA A 37 -4.31 6.98 3.68
C ALA A 37 -2.89 6.81 3.13
N THR A 38 -2.02 6.13 3.87
CA THR A 38 -0.62 5.91 3.47
C THR A 38 -0.28 4.43 3.54
N TYR A 39 0.27 3.89 2.45
CA TYR A 39 0.84 2.54 2.39
C TYR A 39 2.10 2.46 3.26
N LEU A 40 1.95 1.96 4.48
CA LEU A 40 2.99 2.02 5.51
C LEU A 40 3.94 0.83 5.43
N ILE A 41 3.40 -0.38 5.31
CA ILE A 41 4.17 -1.63 5.33
C ILE A 41 3.59 -2.58 4.28
N GLY A 42 4.47 -3.29 3.58
CA GLY A 42 4.06 -4.47 2.82
C GLY A 42 5.07 -5.59 2.91
N TRP A 43 4.54 -6.80 3.02
CA TRP A 43 5.27 -8.05 2.94
C TRP A 43 4.74 -8.84 1.74
N ASN A 44 5.65 -9.41 0.96
CA ASN A 44 5.31 -10.21 -0.21
C ASN A 44 6.21 -11.44 -0.28
N GLY A 45 5.66 -12.61 0.00
CA GLY A 45 6.37 -13.89 -0.05
C GLY A 45 6.78 -14.27 -1.46
N GLU A 46 7.56 -15.35 -1.62
CA GLU A 46 8.02 -15.78 -2.95
C GLU A 46 6.86 -16.15 -3.88
N LEU A 47 5.90 -16.93 -3.39
CA LEU A 47 4.68 -17.25 -4.14
C LEU A 47 3.84 -16.00 -4.41
N GLY A 48 3.76 -15.07 -3.46
CA GLY A 48 3.08 -13.79 -3.63
C GLY A 48 3.70 -12.94 -4.75
N ARG A 49 5.03 -12.91 -4.87
CA ARG A 49 5.74 -12.25 -5.97
C ARG A 49 5.40 -12.87 -7.32
N LYS A 50 5.43 -14.21 -7.43
CA LYS A 50 5.04 -14.94 -8.65
C LYS A 50 3.58 -14.66 -9.06
N LEU A 51 2.69 -14.53 -8.08
CA LEU A 51 1.27 -14.24 -8.29
C LEU A 51 0.93 -12.74 -8.39
N ARG A 52 1.92 -11.85 -8.29
CA ARG A 52 1.72 -10.37 -8.22
C ARG A 52 0.76 -9.94 -7.11
N ALA A 53 0.84 -10.59 -5.94
CA ALA A 53 -0.10 -10.41 -4.83
C ALA A 53 -0.15 -8.97 -4.27
N ASN A 54 0.97 -8.24 -4.19
CA ASN A 54 0.95 -6.83 -3.76
C ASN A 54 0.23 -5.91 -4.76
N HIS A 55 0.26 -6.20 -6.06
CA HIS A 55 -0.53 -5.44 -7.04
C HIS A 55 -2.02 -5.67 -6.81
N PHE A 56 -2.38 -6.93 -6.60
CA PHE A 56 -3.75 -7.29 -6.25
C PHE A 56 -4.20 -6.60 -4.95
N LEU A 57 -3.35 -6.57 -3.91
CA LEU A 57 -3.67 -5.90 -2.64
C LEU A 57 -3.84 -4.39 -2.82
N LEU A 58 -2.86 -3.68 -3.40
CA LEU A 58 -2.96 -2.21 -3.57
C LEU A 58 -4.15 -1.79 -4.42
N TRP A 59 -4.44 -2.51 -5.51
CA TRP A 59 -5.61 -2.21 -6.33
C TRP A 59 -6.91 -2.29 -5.52
N ASN A 60 -7.05 -3.33 -4.71
CA ASN A 60 -8.22 -3.48 -3.85
C ASN A 60 -8.22 -2.46 -2.69
N SER A 61 -7.07 -2.03 -2.20
CA SER A 61 -6.99 -0.92 -1.25
C SER A 61 -7.56 0.35 -1.83
N ILE A 62 -7.20 0.71 -3.07
CA ILE A 62 -7.73 1.89 -3.75
C ILE A 62 -9.27 1.83 -3.82
N ILE A 63 -9.81 0.66 -4.20
CA ILE A 63 -11.26 0.45 -4.25
C ILE A 63 -11.90 0.62 -2.86
N GLN A 64 -11.34 -0.01 -1.83
CA GLN A 64 -11.87 0.07 -0.47
C GLN A 64 -11.79 1.49 0.10
N LEU A 65 -10.65 2.17 -0.06
CA LEU A 65 -10.46 3.54 0.40
C LEU A 65 -11.45 4.50 -0.29
N LYS A 66 -11.70 4.31 -1.59
CA LYS A 66 -12.70 5.08 -2.32
C LYS A 66 -14.12 4.82 -1.81
N GLN A 67 -14.48 3.57 -1.52
CA GLN A 67 -15.78 3.22 -0.92
C GLN A 67 -15.96 3.81 0.48
N MET A 68 -14.87 3.96 1.24
CA MET A 68 -14.86 4.60 2.55
C MET A 68 -14.84 6.14 2.48
N GLY A 69 -14.72 6.73 1.29
CA GLY A 69 -14.75 8.19 1.10
C GLY A 69 -13.41 8.92 1.27
N TYR A 70 -12.27 8.20 1.31
CA TYR A 70 -10.95 8.83 1.32
C TYR A 70 -10.60 9.43 -0.04
N LEU A 71 -9.90 10.57 -0.01
CA LEU A 71 -9.62 11.39 -1.19
C LEU A 71 -8.25 11.11 -1.82
N SER A 72 -7.29 10.62 -1.02
CA SER A 72 -5.93 10.35 -1.47
C SER A 72 -5.37 9.08 -0.86
N PHE A 73 -4.52 8.41 -1.62
CA PHE A 73 -3.77 7.24 -1.18
C PHE A 73 -2.29 7.41 -1.53
N ASP A 74 -1.49 7.63 -0.50
CA ASP A 74 -0.05 7.84 -0.62
C ASP A 74 0.69 6.50 -0.61
N LEU A 75 1.49 6.25 -1.64
CA LEU A 75 2.29 5.02 -1.75
C LEU A 75 3.66 5.12 -1.06
N GLY A 76 4.00 6.28 -0.51
CA GLY A 76 5.31 6.62 0.06
C GLY A 76 6.39 6.81 -0.99
N GLY A 77 7.61 7.08 -0.54
CA GLY A 77 8.75 7.37 -1.41
C GLY A 77 9.12 6.24 -2.37
N ILE A 78 9.73 6.61 -3.50
CA ILE A 78 10.32 5.71 -4.49
C ILE A 78 11.83 5.91 -4.52
N ASP A 79 12.59 4.83 -4.66
CA ASP A 79 14.03 4.88 -4.94
C ASP A 79 14.29 3.95 -6.14
N GLN A 80 14.50 4.55 -7.31
CA GLN A 80 14.70 3.81 -8.57
C GLN A 80 16.07 3.15 -8.65
N GLU A 81 17.06 3.61 -7.88
CA GLU A 81 18.42 3.05 -7.90
C GLU A 81 18.54 1.87 -6.95
N LYS A 82 18.12 2.05 -5.69
CA LYS A 82 18.27 1.03 -4.65
C LYS A 82 17.13 0.01 -4.66
N THR A 83 15.95 0.42 -5.12
CA THR A 83 14.74 -0.42 -5.09
C THR A 83 13.94 -0.37 -6.40
N PRO A 84 14.55 -0.64 -7.57
CA PRO A 84 13.92 -0.46 -8.88
C PRO A 84 12.58 -1.18 -9.01
N GLY A 85 12.49 -2.44 -8.56
CA GLY A 85 11.22 -3.19 -8.63
C GLY A 85 10.10 -2.63 -7.73
N ILE A 86 10.44 -1.98 -6.62
CA ILE A 86 9.45 -1.29 -5.76
C ILE A 86 9.03 0.03 -6.41
N ALA A 87 9.99 0.75 -7.02
CA ALA A 87 9.71 1.98 -7.74
C ALA A 87 8.81 1.73 -8.95
N GLU A 88 9.13 0.77 -9.82
CA GLU A 88 8.30 0.38 -10.97
C GLU A 88 6.88 0.01 -10.54
N PHE A 89 6.76 -0.75 -9.45
CA PHE A 89 5.47 -1.13 -8.87
C PHE A 89 4.63 0.09 -8.46
N LYS A 90 5.20 1.04 -7.72
CA LYS A 90 4.49 2.24 -7.28
C LYS A 90 4.16 3.17 -8.46
N LEU A 91 5.10 3.32 -9.40
CA LEU A 91 4.90 4.10 -10.63
C LEU A 91 3.78 3.52 -11.50
N GLY A 92 3.66 2.19 -11.57
CA GLY A 92 2.59 1.51 -12.31
C GLY A 92 1.18 1.75 -11.77
N MET A 93 1.03 2.30 -10.55
CA MET A 93 -0.27 2.70 -10.00
C MET A 93 -0.75 4.06 -10.55
N ASN A 94 0.06 4.73 -11.37
CA ASN A 94 -0.29 5.97 -12.07
C ASN A 94 -0.79 7.10 -11.15
N GLY A 95 -0.15 7.25 -9.98
CA GLY A 95 -0.35 8.39 -9.09
C GLY A 95 0.53 9.59 -9.45
N ASP A 96 0.21 10.74 -8.86
CA ASP A 96 1.00 11.95 -9.03
C ASP A 96 2.31 11.87 -8.25
N LYS A 97 3.42 12.22 -8.91
CA LYS A 97 4.74 12.32 -8.28
C LYS A 97 4.90 13.70 -7.65
N TYR A 98 5.47 13.73 -6.45
CA TYR A 98 5.79 14.95 -5.75
C TYR A 98 7.07 14.79 -4.93
N ASP A 99 7.76 15.90 -4.68
CA ASP A 99 8.92 15.96 -3.82
C ASP A 99 8.57 16.75 -2.55
N LEU A 100 9.03 16.27 -1.40
CA LEU A 100 8.91 17.01 -0.14
C LEU A 100 10.00 18.07 -0.07
N SER A 101 9.72 19.19 0.59
CA SER A 101 10.70 20.28 0.77
C SER A 101 11.93 19.87 1.59
N GLY A 102 11.92 18.68 2.19
CA GLY A 102 13.03 18.10 2.93
C GLY A 102 13.07 18.54 4.39
N GLU A 103 14.25 18.40 4.99
CA GLU A 103 14.49 18.72 6.39
C GLU A 103 15.07 20.13 6.51
N PHE A 104 14.53 20.91 7.45
CA PHE A 104 14.99 22.26 7.72
C PHE A 104 15.57 22.32 9.12
N TRP A 105 16.79 22.87 9.23
CA TRP A 105 17.46 23.07 10.50
C TRP A 105 17.59 24.57 10.73
N LYS A 106 17.19 25.01 11.92
CA LYS A 106 17.45 26.38 12.37
C LYS A 106 18.87 26.40 12.93
N LEU A 107 19.72 27.24 12.34
CA LEU A 107 21.05 27.57 12.86
C LEU A 107 20.94 28.35 14.19
#